data_AF-A0A496S4H9-F1
#
_entry.id   AF-A0A496S4H9-F1
#
_cell.length_a   1.000
_cell.length_b   1.000
_cell.length_c   1.000
_cell.angle_alpha   90.00
_cell.angle_beta   90.00
_cell.angle_gamma   90.00
#
_symmetry.space_group_name_H-M   'P 1'
#
loop_
_entity.id
_entity.type
_entity.pdbx_description
1 polymer ?
#
loop_
_entity_poly.entity_id
_entity_poly.type
_entity_poly.pdbx_seq_one_letter_code
_entity_poly.pdbx_strand_id
1 'polypeptide(L)'
;MIPYRNQRLFSNYYLEELLPEEKEFAIEEAELKEVYQKIRALWDKDRFSSINEPQLRKHFLDKVFEILGWTVDVEPPTPTGEKKHPDYALFHLENELRDAQKASKEEYFKSVACIAEAKRWERKLDRKDKGDPEDIENPSLQMSNYLWLTEVKWGILTNGRYWRLYERETSKKIDFFYEIDLESLLKNGTLEDFRYFYLFFRKDAFPNFVEKVYQGSKDYAEAVGEELKENVYESLRLLAQGFLEFPNNNLSQSDLKEIHDNSLILLYRLLFIFYAEYNQLLPFRENKAYTDSYSLDAIKKEIANKIDKRKPLPISTHSYWDRLKELFEIINNGNEELEVPPYNGGLFDPEKHPFLEKYNVGDCHIAHVIDLL
;
A
#
# COMPACT_ATOMS: atom_id res chain seq x y z
N MET A 1 2.94 -6.81 15.18
CA MET A 1 1.76 -6.73 14.29
C MET A 1 1.65 -5.27 13.91
N ILE A 2 1.47 -4.94 12.63
CA ILE A 2 1.42 -3.54 12.19
C ILE A 2 0.13 -2.91 12.75
N PRO A 3 0.18 -1.74 13.41
CA PRO A 3 -0.98 -1.17 14.12
C PRO A 3 -2.03 -0.54 13.20
N TYR A 4 -1.73 -0.45 11.90
CA TYR A 4 -2.57 0.19 10.88
C TYR A 4 -2.87 -0.74 9.72
N ARG A 5 -3.92 -0.38 8.97
CA ARG A 5 -4.24 -0.89 7.65
C ARG A 5 -4.13 0.25 6.64
N ASN A 6 -3.05 0.25 5.87
CA ASN A 6 -2.85 1.20 4.79
C ASN A 6 -3.42 0.62 3.48
N GLN A 7 -4.39 1.31 2.91
CA GLN A 7 -4.97 1.00 1.61
C GLN A 7 -4.53 2.08 0.64
N ARG A 8 -3.29 2.02 0.15
CA ARG A 8 -2.74 2.86 -0.93
C ARG A 8 -2.71 4.38 -0.71
N LEU A 9 -3.14 4.90 0.43
CA LEU A 9 -3.00 6.34 0.72
C LEU A 9 -1.53 6.72 0.86
N PHE A 10 -0.76 5.90 1.56
CA PHE A 10 0.68 6.04 1.73
C PHE A 10 1.43 4.86 1.12
N SER A 11 2.74 4.98 0.98
CA SER A 11 3.64 3.85 0.66
C SER A 11 3.90 3.07 1.93
N ASN A 12 3.80 1.74 1.88
CA ASN A 12 4.17 0.89 3.02
C ASN A 12 5.65 1.07 3.37
N TYR A 13 6.53 1.20 2.38
CA TYR A 13 7.94 1.49 2.61
C TYR A 13 8.14 2.80 3.37
N TYR A 14 7.40 3.86 3.01
CA TYR A 14 7.48 5.12 3.75
C TYR A 14 7.07 4.91 5.21
N LEU A 15 5.96 4.22 5.46
CA LEU A 15 5.46 4.00 6.82
C LEU A 15 6.36 3.10 7.67
N GLU A 16 7.05 2.13 7.05
CA GLU A 16 7.83 1.11 7.75
C GLU A 16 9.30 1.52 7.92
N GLU A 17 9.90 2.16 6.92
CA GLU A 17 11.35 2.43 6.87
C GLU A 17 11.70 3.91 7.04
N LEU A 18 10.90 4.83 6.47
CA LEU A 18 11.22 6.26 6.51
C LEU A 18 10.60 6.96 7.72
N LEU A 19 9.34 6.65 8.01
CA LEU A 19 8.57 7.28 9.07
C LEU A 19 9.25 7.18 10.46
N PRO A 20 9.83 6.03 10.88
CA PRO A 20 10.52 5.95 12.17
C PRO A 20 11.71 6.90 12.32
N GLU A 21 12.32 7.33 11.21
CA GLU A 21 13.46 8.27 11.18
C GLU A 21 13.01 9.74 11.16
N GLU A 22 11.70 10.00 11.00
CA GLU A 22 11.16 11.36 10.95
C GLU A 22 11.12 12.00 12.34
N LYS A 23 11.43 13.29 12.41
CA LYS A 23 11.42 14.05 13.68
C LYS A 23 10.04 14.05 14.33
N GLU A 24 8.99 14.11 13.52
CA GLU A 24 7.61 14.11 13.97
C GLU A 24 7.21 12.78 14.64
N PHE A 25 7.90 11.68 14.32
CA PHE A 25 7.68 10.37 14.94
C PHE A 25 8.21 10.30 16.37
N ALA A 26 9.24 11.11 16.69
CA ALA A 26 9.85 11.21 18.02
C ALA A 26 8.97 11.98 19.04
N ILE A 27 7.72 11.54 19.21
CA ILE A 27 6.81 12.02 20.26
C ILE A 27 7.31 11.52 21.62
N GLU A 28 7.37 12.43 22.60
CA GLU A 28 7.79 12.12 23.96
C GLU A 28 6.89 11.04 24.59
N GLU A 29 7.49 10.03 25.20
CA GLU A 29 6.74 8.89 25.76
C GLU A 29 5.74 9.34 26.85
N ALA A 30 6.09 10.38 27.61
CA ALA A 30 5.22 10.95 28.64
C ALA A 30 3.94 11.58 28.05
N GLU A 31 4.07 12.35 26.97
CA GLU A 31 2.94 12.93 26.24
C GLU A 31 2.05 11.81 25.68
N LEU A 32 2.66 10.84 25.01
CA LEU A 32 1.95 9.72 24.41
C LEU A 32 1.16 8.91 25.44
N LYS A 33 1.78 8.65 26.60
CA LYS A 33 1.16 7.93 27.73
C LYS A 33 -0.01 8.72 28.33
N GLU A 34 0.13 10.03 28.50
CA GLU A 34 -0.94 10.88 29.02
C GLU A 34 -2.16 10.85 28.09
N VAL A 35 -1.94 11.05 26.78
CA VAL A 35 -3.00 11.02 25.76
C VAL A 35 -3.66 9.63 25.71
N TYR A 36 -2.86 8.56 25.69
CA TYR A 36 -3.37 7.18 25.71
C TYR A 36 -4.29 6.95 26.91
N GLN A 37 -3.88 7.36 28.12
CA GLN A 37 -4.68 7.20 29.33
C GLN A 37 -5.99 7.99 29.28
N LYS A 38 -5.98 9.22 28.76
CA LYS A 38 -7.19 10.04 28.59
C LYS A 38 -8.19 9.36 27.65
N ILE A 39 -7.75 8.89 26.48
CA ILE A 39 -8.62 8.20 25.52
C ILE A 39 -9.10 6.86 26.08
N ARG A 40 -8.21 6.09 26.72
CA ARG A 40 -8.55 4.81 27.34
C ARG A 40 -9.61 4.95 28.43
N ALA A 41 -9.56 6.02 29.23
CA ALA A 41 -10.54 6.30 30.27
C ALA A 41 -11.94 6.65 29.71
N LEU A 42 -12.02 7.15 28.48
CA LEU A 42 -13.29 7.40 27.80
C LEU A 42 -13.88 6.15 27.14
N TRP A 43 -13.03 5.14 26.84
CA TRP A 43 -13.41 3.99 26.05
C TRP A 43 -14.25 2.99 26.87
N ASP A 44 -15.52 2.86 26.48
CA ASP A 44 -16.51 1.98 27.09
C ASP A 44 -17.31 1.27 25.98
N LYS A 45 -16.80 0.12 25.54
CA LYS A 45 -17.35 -0.62 24.41
C LYS A 45 -18.84 -0.98 24.62
N ASP A 46 -19.17 -1.51 25.80
CA ASP A 46 -20.51 -2.05 26.06
C ASP A 46 -21.55 -0.93 26.01
N ARG A 47 -21.18 0.26 26.50
CA ARG A 47 -21.99 1.47 26.34
C ARG A 47 -22.09 1.91 24.89
N PHE A 48 -20.99 1.91 24.12
CA PHE A 48 -20.99 2.40 22.74
C PHE A 48 -21.88 1.60 21.80
N SER A 49 -21.95 0.28 21.97
CA SER A 49 -22.88 -0.57 21.21
C SER A 49 -24.36 -0.29 21.50
N SER A 50 -24.67 0.42 22.59
CA SER A 50 -26.04 0.67 23.06
C SER A 50 -26.55 2.09 22.77
N ILE A 51 -25.72 2.96 22.21
CA ILE A 51 -26.04 4.38 21.96
C ILE A 51 -26.08 4.70 20.47
N ASN A 52 -26.81 5.75 20.12
CA ASN A 52 -26.87 6.25 18.74
C ASN A 52 -25.67 7.15 18.39
N GLU A 53 -25.58 7.55 17.13
CA GLU A 53 -24.47 8.35 16.61
C GLU A 53 -24.29 9.70 17.31
N PRO A 54 -25.32 10.56 17.50
CA PRO A 54 -25.18 11.80 18.27
C PRO A 54 -24.69 11.59 19.72
N GLN A 55 -25.13 10.51 20.37
CA GLN A 55 -24.66 10.15 21.71
C GLN A 55 -23.19 9.69 21.70
N LEU A 56 -22.77 8.92 20.69
CA LEU A 56 -21.39 8.50 20.52
C LEU A 56 -20.47 9.70 20.29
N ARG A 57 -20.89 10.66 19.44
CA ARG A 57 -20.20 11.93 19.22
C ARG A 57 -19.94 12.64 20.56
N LYS A 58 -21.02 12.99 21.26
CA LYS A 58 -20.99 13.74 22.53
C LYS A 58 -20.19 13.06 23.63
N HIS A 59 -20.28 11.74 23.75
CA HIS A 59 -19.70 11.02 24.89
C HIS A 59 -18.30 10.50 24.64
N PHE A 60 -17.88 10.41 23.38
CA PHE A 60 -16.60 9.85 22.99
C PHE A 60 -15.87 10.73 21.96
N LEU A 61 -16.39 10.87 20.75
CA LEU A 61 -15.61 11.46 19.64
C LEU A 61 -15.24 12.93 19.86
N ASP A 62 -16.18 13.76 20.33
CA ASP A 62 -15.92 15.20 20.59
C ASP A 62 -14.72 15.36 21.52
N LYS A 63 -14.70 14.57 22.60
CA LYS A 63 -13.61 14.56 23.59
C LYS A 63 -12.31 14.00 23.04
N VAL A 64 -12.38 12.99 22.17
CA VAL A 64 -11.18 12.44 21.52
C VAL A 64 -10.56 13.49 20.60
N PHE A 65 -11.35 14.22 19.80
CA PHE A 65 -10.83 15.32 18.99
C PHE A 65 -10.22 16.44 19.83
N GLU A 66 -10.84 16.81 20.96
CA GLU A 66 -10.26 17.76 21.93
C GLU A 66 -8.92 17.26 22.50
N ILE A 67 -8.84 15.98 22.89
CA ILE A 67 -7.60 15.35 23.38
C ILE A 67 -6.52 15.33 22.31
N LEU A 68 -6.90 15.15 21.03
CA LEU A 68 -6.02 15.22 19.86
C LEU A 68 -5.61 16.67 19.52
N GLY A 69 -6.09 17.66 20.28
CA GLY A 69 -5.66 19.05 20.22
C GLY A 69 -6.44 19.92 19.24
N TRP A 70 -7.52 19.41 18.66
CA TRP A 70 -8.34 20.13 17.69
C TRP A 70 -9.23 21.19 18.33
N THR A 71 -9.40 22.31 17.62
CA THR A 71 -10.56 23.18 17.80
C THR A 71 -11.68 22.65 16.90
N VAL A 72 -12.81 22.26 17.50
CA VAL A 72 -13.87 21.53 16.80
C VAL A 72 -15.10 22.42 16.61
N ASP A 73 -15.59 22.53 15.37
CA ASP A 73 -16.96 22.98 15.10
C ASP A 73 -17.83 21.76 14.78
N VAL A 74 -18.95 21.65 15.48
CA VAL A 74 -19.89 20.53 15.34
C VAL A 74 -21.03 20.96 14.44
N GLU A 75 -21.36 20.13 13.45
CA GLU A 75 -22.37 20.42 12.43
C GLU A 75 -22.09 21.72 11.65
N PRO A 76 -20.92 21.82 10.97
CA PRO A 76 -20.57 22.95 10.12
C PRO A 76 -21.62 23.21 9.00
N PRO A 77 -21.57 24.37 8.32
CA PRO A 77 -22.50 24.66 7.23
C PRO A 77 -22.51 23.58 6.14
N THR A 78 -23.69 23.33 5.56
CA THR A 78 -23.82 22.42 4.42
C THR A 78 -23.02 22.93 3.21
N PRO A 79 -22.11 22.12 2.63
CA PRO A 79 -21.37 22.48 1.43
C PRO A 79 -22.30 22.80 0.25
N THR A 80 -21.90 23.73 -0.60
CA THR A 80 -22.70 24.13 -1.77
C THR A 80 -22.85 22.94 -2.72
N GLY A 81 -24.10 22.57 -3.03
CA GLY A 81 -24.43 21.42 -3.88
C GLY A 81 -24.75 20.12 -3.13
N GLU A 82 -24.65 20.13 -1.80
CA GLU A 82 -24.97 18.97 -0.95
C GLU A 82 -26.25 19.18 -0.14
N LYS A 83 -26.86 18.09 0.32
CA LYS A 83 -28.03 18.14 1.23
C LYS A 83 -27.66 18.01 2.71
N LYS A 84 -26.50 17.40 2.99
CA LYS A 84 -25.99 17.11 4.33
C LYS A 84 -24.67 17.85 4.55
N HIS A 85 -24.38 18.18 5.79
CA HIS A 85 -23.07 18.70 6.19
C HIS A 85 -22.21 17.56 6.77
N PRO A 86 -20.87 17.71 6.76
CA PRO A 86 -19.99 16.89 7.61
C PRO A 86 -20.39 17.02 9.09
N ASP A 87 -20.11 16.01 9.90
CA ASP A 87 -20.32 16.12 11.35
C ASP A 87 -19.39 17.13 12.02
N TYR A 88 -18.17 17.29 11.51
CA TYR A 88 -17.15 18.14 12.10
C TYR A 88 -16.36 18.94 11.07
N ALA A 89 -16.02 20.16 11.44
CA ALA A 89 -14.92 20.90 10.85
C ALA A 89 -13.84 21.14 11.93
N LEU A 90 -12.61 20.77 11.62
CA LEU A 90 -11.48 20.80 12.55
C LEU A 90 -10.54 21.96 12.18
N PHE A 91 -10.26 22.80 13.16
CA PHE A 91 -9.43 24.00 13.05
C PHE A 91 -8.20 23.89 13.94
N HIS A 92 -7.15 24.64 13.61
CA HIS A 92 -5.95 24.68 14.44
C HIS A 92 -6.15 25.55 15.68
N LEU A 93 -6.85 26.66 15.49
CA LEU A 93 -7.02 27.71 16.49
C LEU A 93 -8.47 28.19 16.61
N GLU A 94 -8.84 28.58 17.82
CA GLU A 94 -10.16 29.12 18.18
C GLU A 94 -10.51 30.42 17.42
N ASN A 95 -9.53 31.26 17.08
CA ASN A 95 -9.78 32.47 16.30
C ASN A 95 -10.15 32.17 14.85
N GLU A 96 -9.54 31.16 14.23
CA GLU A 96 -9.86 30.73 12.86
C GLU A 96 -11.31 30.25 12.76
N LEU A 97 -11.75 29.47 13.75
CA LEU A 97 -13.14 29.05 13.88
C LEU A 97 -14.09 30.26 14.00
N ARG A 98 -13.80 31.20 14.90
CA ARG A 98 -14.66 32.38 15.12
C ARG A 98 -14.77 33.27 13.90
N ASP A 99 -13.72 33.35 13.09
CA ASP A 99 -13.72 34.11 11.85
C ASP A 99 -14.49 33.35 10.76
N ALA A 100 -14.30 32.03 10.64
CA ALA A 100 -15.04 31.18 9.72
C ALA A 100 -16.56 31.21 9.96
N GLN A 101 -17.00 31.12 11.22
CA GLN A 101 -18.42 31.16 11.59
C GLN A 101 -19.14 32.48 11.24
N LYS A 102 -18.39 33.56 11.01
CA LYS A 102 -18.92 34.86 10.56
C LYS A 102 -18.84 35.03 9.04
N ALA A 103 -18.11 34.17 8.34
CA ALA A 103 -17.88 34.24 6.91
C ALA A 103 -19.04 33.62 6.11
N SER A 104 -18.99 33.72 4.78
CA SER A 104 -19.93 32.98 3.92
C SER A 104 -19.65 31.47 3.98
N LYS A 105 -20.59 30.65 3.49
CA LYS A 105 -20.41 29.19 3.44
C LYS A 105 -19.19 28.79 2.60
N GLU A 106 -18.95 29.50 1.50
CA GLU A 106 -17.82 29.27 0.60
C GLU A 106 -16.49 29.66 1.23
N GLU A 107 -16.48 30.66 2.12
CA GLU A 107 -15.27 31.09 2.83
C GLU A 107 -14.99 30.26 4.08
N TYR A 108 -16.04 29.72 4.72
CA TYR A 108 -15.95 28.91 5.93
C TYR A 108 -14.93 27.77 5.79
N PHE A 109 -15.00 27.00 4.70
CA PHE A 109 -14.15 25.83 4.51
C PHE A 109 -12.69 26.16 4.18
N LYS A 110 -12.35 27.40 3.82
CA LYS A 110 -10.98 27.78 3.43
C LYS A 110 -10.00 27.75 4.60
N SER A 111 -10.49 27.95 5.83
CA SER A 111 -9.68 27.87 7.05
C SER A 111 -9.82 26.52 7.77
N VAL A 112 -10.61 25.59 7.24
CA VAL A 112 -10.75 24.25 7.81
C VAL A 112 -9.53 23.41 7.45
N ALA A 113 -8.84 22.90 8.47
CA ALA A 113 -7.66 22.06 8.29
C ALA A 113 -8.02 20.63 7.89
N CYS A 114 -9.10 20.10 8.46
CA CYS A 114 -9.61 18.77 8.19
C CYS A 114 -11.12 18.72 8.47
N ILE A 115 -11.89 18.02 7.64
CA ILE A 115 -13.28 17.70 7.95
C ILE A 115 -13.37 16.30 8.58
N ALA A 116 -14.36 16.03 9.42
CA ALA A 116 -14.61 14.69 9.88
C ALA A 116 -16.08 14.29 9.82
N GLU A 117 -16.31 12.99 9.59
CA GLU A 117 -17.61 12.36 9.58
C GLU A 117 -17.61 11.20 10.56
N ALA A 118 -18.63 11.15 11.40
CA ALA A 118 -18.88 10.07 12.34
C ALA A 118 -19.94 9.10 11.81
N LYS A 119 -19.89 7.89 12.32
CA LYS A 119 -20.96 6.91 12.23
C LYS A 119 -21.23 6.26 13.57
N ARG A 120 -22.44 5.73 13.77
CA ARG A 120 -22.75 4.88 14.93
C ARG A 120 -21.75 3.73 15.09
N TRP A 121 -21.54 3.29 16.33
CA TRP A 121 -20.61 2.21 16.67
C TRP A 121 -20.89 0.94 15.84
N GLU A 122 -19.83 0.24 15.43
CA GLU A 122 -19.85 -0.96 14.55
C GLU A 122 -20.42 -0.76 13.13
N ARG A 123 -20.83 0.46 12.75
CA ARG A 123 -21.20 0.74 11.36
C ARG A 123 -20.00 0.55 10.44
N LYS A 124 -20.13 -0.33 9.46
CA LYS A 124 -19.07 -0.57 8.47
C LYS A 124 -18.84 0.67 7.63
N LEU A 125 -17.58 1.03 7.38
CA LEU A 125 -17.28 2.26 6.65
C LEU A 125 -17.24 2.06 5.12
N ASP A 126 -17.02 0.82 4.65
CA ASP A 126 -16.78 0.51 3.23
C ASP A 126 -18.02 0.24 2.36
N ARG A 127 -19.21 0.15 2.96
CA ARG A 127 -20.40 -0.33 2.25
C ARG A 127 -21.67 0.31 2.77
N LYS A 128 -22.73 0.24 1.97
CA LYS A 128 -24.09 0.60 2.40
C LYS A 128 -24.60 -0.38 3.46
N ASP A 129 -25.41 0.11 4.39
CA ASP A 129 -26.16 -0.75 5.28
C ASP A 129 -27.46 -1.16 4.59
N LYS A 130 -27.57 -2.42 4.15
CA LYS A 130 -28.77 -2.90 3.47
C LYS A 130 -29.97 -3.04 4.41
N GLY A 131 -29.74 -3.01 5.73
CA GLY A 131 -30.77 -3.18 6.75
C GLY A 131 -31.36 -1.87 7.29
N ASP A 132 -30.77 -0.71 6.93
CA ASP A 132 -31.18 0.59 7.43
C ASP A 132 -31.63 1.49 6.26
N PRO A 133 -32.95 1.73 6.09
CA PRO A 133 -33.49 2.58 5.03
C PRO A 133 -33.03 4.05 5.10
N GLU A 134 -32.51 4.51 6.24
CA GLU A 134 -32.00 5.87 6.42
C GLU A 134 -30.49 5.97 6.08
N ASP A 135 -29.77 4.84 6.03
CA ASP A 135 -28.33 4.73 5.75
C ASP A 135 -28.06 4.19 4.33
N ILE A 136 -28.55 4.96 3.36
CA ILE A 136 -28.61 4.60 1.93
C ILE A 136 -27.25 4.81 1.22
N GLU A 137 -26.29 5.47 1.89
CA GLU A 137 -25.03 5.91 1.30
C GLU A 137 -23.83 5.13 1.86
N ASN A 138 -22.78 5.00 1.06
CA ASN A 138 -21.53 4.41 1.52
C ASN A 138 -20.74 5.48 2.29
N PRO A 139 -20.39 5.30 3.57
CA PRO A 139 -19.69 6.33 4.35
C PRO A 139 -18.39 6.82 3.70
N SER A 140 -17.61 5.93 3.08
CA SER A 140 -16.40 6.34 2.32
C SER A 140 -16.74 7.23 1.12
N LEU A 141 -17.86 6.97 0.44
CA LEU A 141 -18.32 7.79 -0.68
C LEU A 141 -18.81 9.15 -0.21
N GLN A 142 -19.56 9.18 0.91
CA GLN A 142 -20.02 10.41 1.55
C GLN A 142 -18.83 11.31 1.93
N MET A 143 -17.80 10.75 2.58
CA MET A 143 -16.56 11.48 2.89
C MET A 143 -15.89 12.04 1.63
N SER A 144 -15.77 11.24 0.57
CA SER A 144 -15.22 11.72 -0.71
C SER A 144 -16.03 12.89 -1.26
N ASN A 145 -17.36 12.82 -1.27
CA ASN A 145 -18.21 13.91 -1.74
C ASN A 145 -17.96 15.20 -0.94
N TYR A 146 -17.86 15.11 0.39
CA TYR A 146 -17.54 16.27 1.22
C TYR A 146 -16.18 16.88 0.90
N LEU A 147 -15.12 16.07 0.75
CA LEU A 147 -13.80 16.58 0.37
C LEU A 147 -13.83 17.31 -0.97
N TRP A 148 -14.57 16.79 -1.94
CA TRP A 148 -14.70 17.42 -3.26
C TRP A 148 -15.49 18.73 -3.24
N LEU A 149 -16.60 18.79 -2.49
CA LEU A 149 -17.48 19.95 -2.45
C LEU A 149 -16.99 21.07 -1.52
N THR A 150 -16.30 20.72 -0.44
CA THR A 150 -15.72 21.70 0.50
C THR A 150 -14.35 22.21 0.06
N GLU A 151 -13.70 21.51 -0.87
CA GLU A 151 -12.31 21.70 -1.29
C GLU A 151 -11.26 21.51 -0.18
N VAL A 152 -11.67 21.06 1.01
CA VAL A 152 -10.76 20.68 2.09
C VAL A 152 -9.97 19.45 1.68
N LYS A 153 -8.66 19.47 1.86
CA LYS A 153 -7.78 18.41 1.36
C LYS A 153 -7.87 17.11 2.16
N TRP A 154 -8.09 17.19 3.46
CA TRP A 154 -7.98 16.06 4.38
C TRP A 154 -9.30 15.76 5.09
N GLY A 155 -9.63 14.47 5.20
CA GLY A 155 -10.86 14.01 5.82
C GLY A 155 -10.64 12.85 6.79
N ILE A 156 -11.30 12.90 7.95
CA ILE A 156 -11.33 11.79 8.92
C ILE A 156 -12.72 11.15 8.92
N LEU A 157 -12.78 9.84 8.65
CA LEU A 157 -14.02 9.06 8.77
C LEU A 157 -13.88 8.07 9.92
N THR A 158 -14.81 8.10 10.87
CA THR A 158 -14.75 7.22 12.05
C THR A 158 -16.11 6.68 12.48
N ASN A 159 -16.12 5.47 13.03
CA ASN A 159 -17.26 4.92 13.78
C ASN A 159 -16.93 4.75 15.28
N GLY A 160 -15.90 5.47 15.76
CA GLY A 160 -15.29 5.32 17.08
C GLY A 160 -14.25 4.22 17.18
N ARG A 161 -14.47 3.08 16.50
CA ARG A 161 -13.50 1.98 16.44
C ARG A 161 -12.45 2.20 15.37
N TYR A 162 -12.88 2.30 14.12
CA TYR A 162 -12.00 2.52 12.98
C TYR A 162 -11.88 4.01 12.74
N TRP A 163 -10.65 4.47 12.56
CA TRP A 163 -10.32 5.86 12.22
C TRP A 163 -9.60 5.84 10.88
N ARG A 164 -10.20 6.49 9.88
CA ARG A 164 -9.66 6.54 8.52
C ARG A 164 -9.27 7.95 8.16
N LEU A 165 -8.08 8.09 7.62
CA LEU A 165 -7.62 9.30 6.96
C LEU A 165 -7.82 9.16 5.44
N TYR A 166 -8.35 10.22 4.82
CA TYR A 166 -8.55 10.35 3.38
C TYR A 166 -7.90 11.64 2.87
N GLU A 167 -7.41 11.59 1.64
CA GLU A 167 -6.93 12.75 0.88
C GLU A 167 -7.86 12.99 -0.31
N ARG A 168 -8.23 14.25 -0.57
CA ARG A 168 -9.26 14.67 -1.54
C ARG A 168 -9.05 14.12 -2.95
N GLU A 169 -7.86 14.25 -3.52
CA GLU A 169 -7.63 13.86 -4.92
C GLU A 169 -7.74 12.35 -5.13
N THR A 170 -7.26 11.58 -4.15
CA THR A 170 -7.31 10.11 -4.17
C THR A 170 -8.65 9.53 -3.69
N SER A 171 -9.45 10.27 -2.90
CA SER A 171 -10.70 9.79 -2.29
C SER A 171 -11.77 9.34 -3.30
N LYS A 172 -11.68 9.79 -4.57
CA LYS A 172 -12.52 9.29 -5.68
C LYS A 172 -12.51 7.76 -5.76
N LYS A 173 -11.38 7.16 -5.39
CA LYS A 173 -11.23 5.73 -5.19
C LYS A 173 -11.43 5.44 -3.70
N ILE A 174 -12.60 4.93 -3.34
CA ILE A 174 -13.01 4.71 -1.94
C ILE A 174 -12.10 3.75 -1.16
N ASP A 175 -11.21 3.01 -1.85
CA ASP A 175 -10.17 2.13 -1.32
C ASP A 175 -8.83 2.85 -1.09
N PHE A 176 -8.77 4.19 -1.08
CA PHE A 176 -7.57 4.96 -0.76
C PHE A 176 -7.69 5.59 0.63
N PHE A 177 -7.14 4.93 1.65
CA PHE A 177 -7.17 5.43 3.03
C PHE A 177 -6.08 4.82 3.92
N TYR A 178 -5.77 5.51 5.02
CA TYR A 178 -5.00 4.97 6.13
C TYR A 178 -5.96 4.72 7.31
N GLU A 179 -6.03 3.48 7.82
CA GLU A 179 -6.98 3.07 8.87
C GLU A 179 -6.27 2.57 10.13
N ILE A 180 -6.77 2.98 11.30
CA ILE A 180 -6.41 2.43 12.61
C ILE A 180 -7.64 1.80 13.27
N ASP A 181 -7.49 0.60 13.84
CA ASP A 181 -8.48 -0.01 14.75
C ASP A 181 -8.17 0.40 16.19
N LEU A 182 -8.75 1.51 16.63
CA LEU A 182 -8.55 2.06 17.97
C LEU A 182 -9.04 1.11 19.07
N GLU A 183 -10.09 0.32 18.83
CA GLU A 183 -10.57 -0.66 19.81
C GLU A 183 -9.49 -1.72 20.08
N SER A 184 -8.89 -2.25 19.02
CA SER A 184 -7.81 -3.24 19.12
C SER A 184 -6.58 -2.65 19.80
N LEU A 185 -6.18 -1.44 19.41
CA LEU A 185 -5.04 -0.72 20.01
C LEU A 185 -5.23 -0.51 21.51
N LEU A 186 -6.40 -0.04 21.94
CA LEU A 186 -6.64 0.21 23.36
C LEU A 186 -6.71 -1.12 24.14
N LYS A 187 -7.27 -2.19 23.56
CA LYS A 187 -7.39 -3.50 24.23
C LYS A 187 -6.06 -4.23 24.41
N ASN A 188 -5.30 -4.33 23.33
CA ASN A 188 -4.18 -5.27 23.21
C ASN A 188 -2.89 -4.61 22.70
N GLY A 189 -2.95 -3.35 22.25
CA GLY A 189 -1.82 -2.64 21.68
C GLY A 189 -0.83 -2.15 22.74
N THR A 190 0.40 -1.92 22.29
CA THR A 190 1.44 -1.25 23.05
C THR A 190 1.33 0.27 22.93
N LEU A 191 2.10 0.99 23.75
CA LEU A 191 2.17 2.44 23.61
C LEU A 191 2.77 2.84 22.25
N GLU A 192 3.71 2.05 21.73
CA GLU A 192 4.32 2.27 20.42
C GLU A 192 3.31 2.06 19.28
N ASP A 193 2.43 1.07 19.39
CA ASP A 193 1.32 0.90 18.46
C ASP A 193 0.37 2.11 18.46
N PHE A 194 0.12 2.69 19.64
CA PHE A 194 -0.69 3.90 19.79
C PHE A 194 -0.03 5.16 19.22
N ARG A 195 1.30 5.22 19.11
CA ARG A 195 2.03 6.33 18.48
C ARG A 195 1.50 6.63 17.08
N TYR A 196 1.25 5.59 16.29
CA TYR A 196 0.73 5.73 14.93
C TYR A 196 -0.66 6.39 14.91
N PHE A 197 -1.55 6.01 15.82
CA PHE A 197 -2.83 6.69 15.96
C PHE A 197 -2.65 8.16 16.33
N TYR A 198 -1.87 8.43 17.38
CA TYR A 198 -1.72 9.79 17.87
C TYR A 198 -1.04 10.71 16.84
N LEU A 199 0.00 10.21 16.17
CA LEU A 199 0.75 10.95 15.17
C LEU A 199 -0.10 11.37 13.97
N PHE A 200 -0.95 10.48 13.44
CA PHE A 200 -1.71 10.77 12.21
C PHE A 200 -3.04 11.51 12.44
N PHE A 201 -3.62 11.46 13.64
CA PHE A 201 -4.94 12.05 13.90
C PHE A 201 -4.91 13.31 14.79
N ARG A 202 -3.75 13.67 15.37
CA ARG A 202 -3.61 14.93 16.13
C ARG A 202 -3.59 16.16 15.24
N LYS A 203 -4.03 17.30 15.78
CA LYS A 203 -4.04 18.61 15.10
C LYS A 203 -2.73 18.92 14.38
N ASP A 204 -1.61 18.74 15.07
CA ASP A 204 -0.28 19.14 14.59
C ASP A 204 0.21 18.29 13.40
N ALA A 205 -0.48 17.19 13.10
CA ALA A 205 -0.23 16.40 11.90
C ALA A 205 -0.64 17.15 10.62
N PHE A 206 -1.58 18.09 10.72
CA PHE A 206 -2.24 18.71 9.57
C PHE A 206 -1.78 20.14 9.32
N PRO A 207 -1.72 20.59 8.05
CA PRO A 207 -1.61 19.72 6.87
C PRO A 207 -0.18 19.14 6.74
N ASN A 208 0.81 19.74 7.39
CA ASN A 208 2.22 19.62 7.01
C ASN A 208 2.77 18.19 7.07
N PHE A 209 2.58 17.49 8.19
CA PHE A 209 3.15 16.15 8.35
C PHE A 209 2.42 15.14 7.47
N VAL A 210 1.09 15.13 7.45
CA VAL A 210 0.32 14.21 6.57
C VAL A 210 0.59 14.48 5.09
N GLU A 211 0.80 15.75 4.71
CA GLU A 211 1.19 16.14 3.35
C GLU A 211 2.59 15.64 3.00
N LYS A 212 3.55 15.76 3.92
CA LYS A 212 4.91 15.27 3.75
C LYS A 212 4.93 13.75 3.55
N VAL A 213 4.21 13.00 4.39
CA VAL A 213 4.10 11.53 4.26
C VAL A 213 3.43 11.16 2.93
N TYR A 214 2.37 11.87 2.54
CA TYR A 214 1.68 11.66 1.28
C TYR A 214 2.57 11.93 0.07
N GLN A 215 3.26 13.06 0.04
CA GLN A 215 4.10 13.42 -1.08
C GLN A 215 5.34 12.52 -1.16
N GLY A 216 6.00 12.22 -0.03
CA GLY A 216 7.09 11.25 0.00
C GLY A 216 6.66 9.84 -0.41
N SER A 217 5.42 9.46 -0.11
CA SER A 217 4.84 8.20 -0.60
C SER A 217 4.63 8.19 -2.11
N LYS A 218 4.22 9.32 -2.70
CA LYS A 218 4.08 9.48 -4.16
C LYS A 218 5.44 9.50 -4.86
N ASP A 219 6.40 10.24 -4.32
CA ASP A 219 7.76 10.32 -4.86
C ASP A 219 8.43 8.94 -4.85
N TYR A 220 8.22 8.15 -3.79
CA TYR A 220 8.68 6.76 -3.74
C TYR A 220 8.00 5.88 -4.81
N ALA A 221 6.68 6.00 -4.97
CA ALA A 221 5.95 5.21 -5.97
C ALA A 221 6.38 5.56 -7.40
N GLU A 222 6.67 6.83 -7.68
CA GLU A 222 7.20 7.29 -8.96
C GLU A 222 8.65 6.82 -9.17
N ALA A 223 9.51 6.93 -8.15
CA ALA A 223 10.90 6.50 -8.21
C ALA A 223 11.02 4.98 -8.45
N VAL A 224 10.29 4.16 -7.69
CA VAL A 224 10.21 2.71 -7.92
C VAL A 224 9.64 2.40 -9.29
N GLY A 225 8.67 3.19 -9.77
CA GLY A 225 8.10 3.04 -11.10
C GLY A 225 9.09 3.30 -12.23
N GLU A 226 9.89 4.37 -12.15
CA GLU A 226 10.93 4.67 -13.14
C GLU A 226 12.12 3.70 -13.05
N GLU A 227 12.57 3.34 -11.84
CA GLU A 227 13.62 2.33 -11.66
C GLU A 227 13.19 0.97 -12.25
N LEU A 228 11.97 0.52 -11.96
CA LEU A 228 11.44 -0.71 -12.54
C LEU A 228 11.40 -0.66 -14.07
N LYS A 229 11.04 0.49 -14.65
CA LYS A 229 10.98 0.69 -16.10
C LYS A 229 12.38 0.67 -16.73
N GLU A 230 13.36 1.31 -16.09
CA GLU A 230 14.77 1.25 -16.52
C GLU A 230 15.31 -0.19 -16.42
N ASN A 231 15.06 -0.88 -15.32
CA ASN A 231 15.46 -2.27 -15.10
C ASN A 231 14.81 -3.22 -16.12
N VAL A 232 13.54 -3.00 -16.49
CA VAL A 232 12.85 -3.75 -17.55
C VAL A 232 13.50 -3.51 -18.91
N TYR A 233 13.79 -2.26 -19.27
CA TYR A 233 14.44 -1.95 -20.55
C TYR A 233 15.83 -2.56 -20.64
N GLU A 234 16.63 -2.43 -19.58
CA GLU A 234 17.97 -3.00 -19.52
C GLU A 234 17.95 -4.53 -19.50
N SER A 235 16.99 -5.14 -18.78
CA SER A 235 16.78 -6.59 -18.82
C SER A 235 16.48 -7.10 -20.22
N LEU A 236 15.62 -6.41 -20.99
CA LEU A 236 15.35 -6.77 -22.38
C LEU A 236 16.59 -6.66 -23.25
N ARG A 237 17.39 -5.60 -23.06
CA ARG A 237 18.66 -5.41 -23.78
C ARG A 237 19.63 -6.56 -23.48
N LEU A 238 19.81 -6.91 -22.21
CA LEU A 238 20.69 -7.98 -21.75
C LEU A 238 20.23 -9.37 -22.22
N LEU A 239 18.92 -9.65 -22.20
CA LEU A 239 18.37 -10.89 -22.75
C LEU A 239 18.61 -10.99 -24.25
N ALA A 240 18.32 -9.93 -25.01
CA ALA A 240 18.54 -9.92 -26.45
C ALA A 240 20.02 -10.09 -26.80
N GLN A 241 20.91 -9.40 -26.07
CA GLN A 241 22.36 -9.55 -26.19
C GLN A 241 22.79 -10.98 -25.86
N GLY A 242 22.25 -11.56 -24.79
CA GLY A 242 22.56 -12.92 -24.36
C GLY A 242 22.15 -13.99 -25.37
N PHE A 243 21.01 -13.83 -26.06
CA PHE A 243 20.65 -14.72 -27.16
C PHE A 243 21.59 -14.58 -28.37
N LEU A 244 21.99 -13.36 -28.73
CA LEU A 244 22.89 -13.10 -29.86
C LEU A 244 24.31 -13.61 -29.62
N GLU A 245 24.85 -13.40 -28.42
CA GLU A 245 26.25 -13.69 -28.10
C GLU A 245 26.49 -15.15 -27.71
N PHE A 246 25.44 -15.92 -27.41
CA PHE A 246 25.62 -17.30 -27.01
C PHE A 246 26.15 -18.15 -28.17
N PRO A 247 27.34 -18.80 -28.06
CA PRO A 247 28.05 -19.36 -29.20
C PRO A 247 27.30 -20.40 -30.04
N ASN A 248 26.36 -21.13 -29.44
CA ASN A 248 25.65 -22.23 -30.13
C ASN A 248 24.30 -21.82 -30.74
N ASN A 249 23.85 -20.57 -30.55
CA ASN A 249 22.56 -20.14 -31.06
C ASN A 249 22.60 -19.86 -32.57
N ASN A 250 23.74 -19.44 -33.11
CA ASN A 250 23.89 -19.03 -34.52
C ASN A 250 22.86 -17.97 -34.97
N LEU A 251 22.45 -17.09 -34.06
CA LEU A 251 21.52 -15.99 -34.32
C LEU A 251 22.27 -14.77 -34.87
N SER A 252 21.57 -13.91 -35.63
CA SER A 252 22.15 -12.72 -36.23
C SER A 252 21.21 -11.51 -36.16
N GLN A 253 21.65 -10.38 -36.73
CA GLN A 253 20.84 -9.16 -36.75
C GLN A 253 19.51 -9.30 -37.51
N SER A 254 19.37 -10.28 -38.42
CA SER A 254 18.09 -10.55 -39.08
C SER A 254 17.01 -11.03 -38.11
N ASP A 255 17.41 -11.58 -36.96
CA ASP A 255 16.53 -12.28 -36.03
C ASP A 255 16.10 -11.37 -34.87
N LEU A 256 16.52 -10.09 -34.88
CA LEU A 256 16.31 -9.15 -33.77
C LEU A 256 14.85 -9.02 -33.33
N LYS A 257 13.89 -9.06 -34.27
CA LYS A 257 12.47 -9.01 -33.92
C LYS A 257 12.05 -10.24 -33.12
N GLU A 258 12.44 -11.42 -33.58
CA GLU A 258 12.10 -12.68 -32.92
C GLU A 258 12.79 -12.79 -31.55
N ILE A 259 14.04 -12.36 -31.46
CA ILE A 259 14.80 -12.26 -30.20
C ILE A 259 14.11 -11.32 -29.22
N HIS A 260 13.70 -10.14 -29.68
CA HIS A 260 13.02 -9.16 -28.86
C HIS A 260 11.69 -9.70 -28.31
N ASP A 261 10.86 -10.26 -29.18
CA ASP A 261 9.54 -10.77 -28.81
C ASP A 261 9.66 -11.93 -27.80
N ASN A 262 10.66 -12.79 -27.95
CA ASN A 262 10.93 -13.88 -27.00
C ASN A 262 11.64 -13.43 -25.72
N SER A 263 12.45 -12.36 -25.76
CA SER A 263 13.02 -11.73 -24.57
C SER A 263 11.92 -11.12 -23.69
N LEU A 264 10.89 -10.51 -24.31
CA LEU A 264 9.69 -10.07 -23.59
C LEU A 264 8.99 -11.23 -22.91
N ILE A 265 8.73 -12.33 -23.62
CA ILE A 265 8.07 -13.52 -23.05
C ILE A 265 8.87 -14.06 -21.85
N LEU A 266 10.18 -14.18 -21.98
CA LEU A 266 11.06 -14.63 -20.91
C LEU A 266 11.02 -13.68 -19.71
N LEU A 267 11.07 -12.36 -19.94
CA LEU A 267 10.94 -11.38 -18.87
C LEU A 267 9.59 -11.49 -18.15
N TYR A 268 8.50 -11.66 -18.89
CA TYR A 268 7.17 -11.88 -18.30
C TYR A 268 7.10 -13.17 -17.47
N ARG A 269 7.78 -14.25 -17.90
CA ARG A 269 7.89 -15.49 -17.10
C ARG A 269 8.58 -15.22 -15.75
N LEU A 270 9.71 -14.52 -15.75
CA LEU A 270 10.45 -14.18 -14.52
C LEU A 270 9.61 -13.31 -13.57
N LEU A 271 8.99 -12.26 -14.09
CA LEU A 271 8.12 -11.37 -13.30
C LEU A 271 6.90 -12.11 -12.74
N PHE A 272 6.29 -13.00 -13.52
CA PHE A 272 5.18 -13.83 -13.07
C PHE A 272 5.59 -14.74 -11.91
N ILE A 273 6.77 -15.36 -11.98
CA ILE A 273 7.27 -16.24 -10.92
C ILE A 273 7.52 -15.44 -9.64
N PHE A 274 8.22 -14.30 -9.71
CA PHE A 274 8.40 -13.44 -8.54
C PHE A 274 7.07 -13.03 -7.91
N TYR A 275 6.10 -12.64 -8.74
CA TYR A 275 4.76 -12.32 -8.28
C TYR A 275 4.08 -13.53 -7.61
N ALA A 276 4.17 -14.72 -8.20
CA ALA A 276 3.55 -15.93 -7.71
C ALA A 276 4.18 -16.42 -6.39
N GLU A 277 5.52 -16.34 -6.25
CA GLU A 277 6.21 -16.65 -5.00
C GLU A 277 5.87 -15.63 -3.90
N TYR A 278 5.81 -14.33 -4.22
CA TYR A 278 5.47 -13.28 -3.26
C TYR A 278 4.03 -13.41 -2.74
N ASN A 279 3.08 -13.75 -3.62
CA ASN A 279 1.66 -13.89 -3.28
C ASN A 279 1.28 -15.33 -2.85
N GLN A 280 2.24 -16.20 -2.57
CA GLN A 280 2.00 -17.58 -2.12
C GLN A 280 1.11 -18.40 -3.08
N LEU A 281 1.22 -18.12 -4.38
CA LEU A 281 0.63 -18.94 -5.44
C LEU A 281 1.52 -20.16 -5.73
N LEU A 282 2.82 -20.03 -5.50
CA LEU A 282 3.79 -21.12 -5.49
C LEU A 282 4.14 -21.46 -4.04
N PRO A 283 4.59 -22.69 -3.72
CA PRO A 283 4.84 -23.17 -2.35
C PRO A 283 6.14 -22.60 -1.74
N PHE A 284 6.40 -21.33 -2.00
CA PHE A 284 7.53 -20.57 -1.48
C PHE A 284 7.36 -20.34 0.03
N ARG A 285 8.37 -20.75 0.81
CA ARG A 285 8.37 -20.81 2.29
C ARG A 285 7.43 -21.85 2.90
N GLU A 286 6.65 -22.56 2.10
CA GLU A 286 5.79 -23.66 2.54
C GLU A 286 6.50 -25.01 2.32
N ASN A 287 7.00 -25.24 1.10
CA ASN A 287 7.79 -26.40 0.76
C ASN A 287 9.28 -26.03 0.73
N LYS A 288 10.07 -26.66 1.61
CA LYS A 288 11.50 -26.36 1.76
C LYS A 288 12.31 -26.75 0.52
N ALA A 289 11.96 -27.87 -0.13
CA ALA A 289 12.68 -28.32 -1.32
C ALA A 289 12.48 -27.33 -2.49
N TYR A 290 11.24 -26.87 -2.71
CA TYR A 290 10.96 -25.81 -3.68
C TYR A 290 11.74 -24.53 -3.32
N THR A 291 11.59 -24.08 -2.07
CA THR A 291 12.16 -22.81 -1.60
C THR A 291 13.67 -22.76 -1.76
N ASP A 292 14.39 -23.81 -1.35
CA ASP A 292 15.85 -23.78 -1.27
C ASP A 292 16.53 -24.12 -2.62
N SER A 293 15.89 -24.94 -3.46
CA SER A 293 16.54 -25.53 -4.65
C SER A 293 15.99 -25.01 -5.99
N TYR A 294 14.69 -24.74 -6.07
CA TYR A 294 13.99 -24.47 -7.33
C TYR A 294 13.49 -23.03 -7.47
N SER A 295 13.17 -22.37 -6.35
CA SER A 295 12.58 -21.03 -6.36
C SER A 295 13.45 -20.03 -7.12
N LEU A 296 12.80 -19.08 -7.78
CA LEU A 296 13.51 -18.01 -8.46
C LEU A 296 14.23 -17.11 -7.43
N ASP A 297 13.66 -16.94 -6.24
CA ASP A 297 14.32 -16.29 -5.10
C ASP A 297 15.64 -16.99 -4.69
N ALA A 298 15.71 -18.33 -4.70
CA ALA A 298 16.95 -19.05 -4.42
C ALA A 298 18.02 -18.80 -5.50
N ILE A 299 17.61 -18.80 -6.78
CA ILE A 299 18.50 -18.45 -7.90
C ILE A 299 19.02 -17.01 -7.73
N LYS A 300 18.13 -16.05 -7.43
CA LYS A 300 18.46 -14.64 -7.21
C LYS A 300 19.47 -14.47 -6.06
N LYS A 301 19.23 -15.11 -4.92
CA LYS A 301 20.16 -15.08 -3.76
C LYS A 301 21.53 -15.64 -4.09
N GLU A 302 21.59 -16.72 -4.88
CA GLU A 302 22.88 -17.28 -5.31
C GLU A 302 23.63 -16.30 -6.22
N ILE A 303 22.94 -15.70 -7.19
CA ILE A 303 23.50 -14.71 -8.10
C ILE A 303 24.03 -13.49 -7.34
N ALA A 304 23.22 -12.88 -6.48
CA ALA A 304 23.63 -11.71 -5.69
C ALA A 304 24.90 -12.00 -4.89
N ASN A 305 24.97 -13.16 -4.22
CA ASN A 305 26.16 -13.60 -3.49
C ASN A 305 27.40 -13.82 -4.38
N LYS A 306 27.23 -14.25 -5.65
CA LYS A 306 28.34 -14.35 -6.61
C LYS A 306 28.80 -12.98 -7.07
N ILE A 307 27.89 -12.06 -7.36
CA ILE A 307 28.16 -10.68 -7.79
C ILE A 307 28.88 -9.91 -6.67
N ASP A 308 28.36 -9.94 -5.44
CA ASP A 308 28.96 -9.30 -4.26
C ASP A 308 30.39 -9.76 -4.01
N LYS A 309 30.64 -11.07 -4.20
CA LYS A 309 31.96 -11.69 -4.06
C LYS A 309 32.84 -11.54 -5.30
N ARG A 310 32.38 -10.83 -6.33
CA ARG A 310 33.06 -10.63 -7.62
C ARG A 310 33.54 -11.93 -8.26
N LYS A 311 32.74 -12.99 -8.13
CA LYS A 311 33.04 -14.29 -8.73
C LYS A 311 32.81 -14.22 -10.26
N PRO A 312 33.63 -14.90 -11.07
CA PRO A 312 33.46 -14.88 -12.51
C PRO A 312 32.15 -15.55 -12.93
N LEU A 313 31.43 -14.90 -13.84
CA LEU A 313 30.23 -15.41 -14.51
C LEU A 313 30.58 -15.63 -16.00
N PRO A 314 30.87 -16.88 -16.43
CA PRO A 314 31.25 -17.14 -17.81
C PRO A 314 30.10 -16.83 -18.80
N ILE A 315 30.46 -16.29 -19.96
CA ILE A 315 29.49 -15.95 -21.02
C ILE A 315 28.98 -17.21 -21.74
N SER A 316 29.80 -18.28 -21.79
CA SER A 316 29.52 -19.50 -22.54
C SER A 316 28.85 -20.63 -21.75
N THR A 317 28.70 -20.48 -20.42
CA THR A 317 27.95 -21.44 -19.58
C THR A 317 26.49 -21.02 -19.50
N HIS A 318 25.59 -21.95 -19.19
CA HIS A 318 24.12 -21.73 -19.19
C HIS A 318 23.44 -22.49 -18.04
N SER A 319 24.14 -22.68 -16.92
CA SER A 319 23.63 -23.39 -15.74
C SER A 319 22.40 -22.73 -15.10
N TYR A 320 22.32 -21.40 -15.09
CA TYR A 320 21.13 -20.69 -14.62
C TYR A 320 19.98 -20.81 -15.62
N TRP A 321 20.28 -20.80 -16.91
CA TRP A 321 19.29 -21.02 -17.95
C TRP A 321 18.64 -22.40 -17.84
N ASP A 322 19.43 -23.45 -17.62
CA ASP A 322 18.91 -24.82 -17.44
C ASP A 322 17.99 -24.92 -16.21
N ARG A 323 18.38 -24.28 -15.10
CA ARG A 323 17.55 -24.23 -13.88
C ARG A 323 16.26 -23.45 -14.09
N LEU A 324 16.30 -22.35 -14.84
CA LEU A 324 15.09 -21.61 -15.21
C LEU A 324 14.17 -22.47 -16.08
N LYS A 325 14.72 -23.21 -17.05
CA LYS A 325 13.95 -24.14 -17.88
C LYS A 325 13.27 -25.22 -17.04
N GLU A 326 14.00 -25.83 -16.11
CA GLU A 326 13.45 -26.82 -15.17
C GLU A 326 12.32 -26.21 -14.33
N LEU A 327 12.51 -24.99 -13.82
CA LEU A 327 11.46 -24.27 -13.08
C LEU A 327 10.23 -23.98 -13.96
N PHE A 328 10.41 -23.57 -15.21
CA PHE A 328 9.31 -23.34 -16.15
C PHE A 328 8.52 -24.62 -16.43
N GLU A 329 9.21 -25.76 -16.57
CA GLU A 329 8.58 -27.06 -16.77
C GLU A 329 7.77 -27.50 -15.54
N ILE A 330 8.35 -27.36 -14.34
CA ILE A 330 7.68 -27.64 -13.06
C ILE A 330 6.40 -26.79 -12.93
N ILE A 331 6.46 -25.50 -13.27
CA ILE A 331 5.30 -24.61 -13.18
C ILE A 331 4.25 -24.94 -14.23
N ASN A 332 4.66 -25.27 -15.47
CA ASN A 332 3.74 -25.63 -16.53
C ASN A 332 2.95 -26.90 -16.19
N ASN A 333 3.67 -27.96 -15.84
CA ASN A 333 3.10 -29.29 -15.65
C ASN A 333 2.56 -29.54 -14.23
N GLY A 334 2.98 -28.71 -13.27
CA GLY A 334 2.86 -29.01 -11.85
C GLY A 334 3.89 -30.04 -11.39
N ASN A 335 4.06 -30.15 -10.08
CA ASN A 335 4.90 -31.18 -9.46
C ASN A 335 4.36 -31.52 -8.07
N GLU A 336 3.94 -32.78 -7.87
CA GLU A 336 3.33 -33.22 -6.61
C GLU A 336 4.32 -33.22 -5.44
N GLU A 337 5.58 -33.60 -5.66
CA GLU A 337 6.61 -33.66 -4.59
C GLU A 337 6.98 -32.27 -4.06
N LEU A 338 7.00 -31.29 -4.97
CA LEU A 338 7.25 -29.89 -4.64
C LEU A 338 5.99 -29.14 -4.25
N GLU A 339 4.81 -29.77 -4.32
CA GLU A 339 3.49 -29.18 -4.07
C GLU A 339 3.17 -27.99 -5.00
N VAL A 340 3.73 -27.99 -6.21
CA VAL A 340 3.48 -26.97 -7.23
C VAL A 340 2.24 -27.34 -8.04
N PRO A 341 1.16 -26.54 -8.03
CA PRO A 341 0.00 -26.80 -8.88
C PRO A 341 0.32 -26.45 -10.34
N PRO A 342 -0.33 -27.09 -11.33
CA PRO A 342 -0.08 -26.81 -12.73
C PRO A 342 -0.66 -25.45 -13.17
N TYR A 343 0.20 -24.57 -13.68
CA TYR A 343 -0.18 -23.28 -14.25
C TYR A 343 -0.23 -23.36 -15.78
N ASN A 344 -1.24 -24.05 -16.31
CA ASN A 344 -1.49 -24.31 -17.73
C ASN A 344 -1.99 -23.07 -18.54
N GLY A 345 -1.44 -21.89 -18.26
CA GLY A 345 -1.85 -20.60 -18.83
C GLY A 345 -1.25 -20.28 -20.21
N GLY A 346 -0.53 -21.21 -20.83
CA GLY A 346 0.15 -21.02 -22.11
C GLY A 346 1.47 -20.24 -22.04
N LEU A 347 1.68 -19.39 -21.02
CA LEU A 347 2.92 -18.63 -20.85
C LEU A 347 4.15 -19.52 -20.70
N PHE A 348 4.01 -20.66 -20.00
CA PHE A 348 5.09 -21.64 -19.78
C PHE A 348 5.02 -22.83 -20.74
N ASP A 349 4.09 -22.81 -21.69
CA ASP A 349 3.87 -23.92 -22.62
C ASP A 349 5.00 -23.98 -23.66
N PRO A 350 5.78 -25.07 -23.73
CA PRO A 350 6.91 -25.17 -24.65
C PRO A 350 6.48 -25.18 -26.12
N GLU A 351 5.28 -25.70 -26.43
CA GLU A 351 4.78 -25.76 -27.82
C GLU A 351 4.43 -24.35 -28.35
N LYS A 352 4.02 -23.45 -27.46
CA LYS A 352 3.71 -22.06 -27.79
C LYS A 352 4.96 -21.17 -27.88
N HIS A 353 6.07 -21.61 -27.29
CA HIS A 353 7.30 -20.82 -27.18
C HIS A 353 8.54 -21.58 -27.68
N PRO A 354 8.53 -22.12 -28.92
CA PRO A 354 9.60 -23.00 -29.42
C PRO A 354 10.97 -22.32 -29.52
N PHE A 355 11.00 -20.98 -29.65
CA PHE A 355 12.25 -20.22 -29.65
C PHE A 355 13.01 -20.39 -28.33
N LEU A 356 12.30 -20.29 -27.19
CA LEU A 356 12.88 -20.45 -25.85
C LEU A 356 13.29 -21.89 -25.54
N GLU A 357 12.76 -22.87 -26.31
CA GLU A 357 13.21 -24.26 -26.21
C GLU A 357 14.46 -24.54 -27.05
N LYS A 358 14.62 -23.82 -28.16
CA LYS A 358 15.69 -24.04 -29.15
C LYS A 358 16.99 -23.32 -28.79
N TYR A 359 16.90 -22.12 -28.21
CA TYR A 359 18.05 -21.25 -27.99
C TYR A 359 18.32 -21.03 -26.50
N ASN A 360 19.57 -20.73 -26.16
CA ASN A 360 20.02 -20.55 -24.78
C ASN A 360 20.54 -19.14 -24.51
N VAL A 361 20.51 -18.73 -23.25
CA VAL A 361 21.10 -17.48 -22.78
C VAL A 361 22.25 -17.80 -21.84
N GLY A 362 23.39 -17.12 -22.01
CA GLY A 362 24.56 -17.32 -21.16
C GLY A 362 24.34 -16.87 -19.70
N ASP A 363 25.04 -17.53 -18.78
CA ASP A 363 24.93 -17.31 -17.32
C ASP A 363 25.21 -15.87 -16.93
N CYS A 364 26.15 -15.21 -17.59
CA CYS A 364 26.40 -13.79 -17.33
C CYS A 364 25.17 -12.93 -17.58
N HIS A 365 24.45 -13.14 -18.68
CA HIS A 365 23.30 -12.32 -19.05
C HIS A 365 22.10 -12.65 -18.15
N ILE A 366 21.82 -13.93 -17.90
CA ILE A 366 20.77 -14.35 -16.96
C ILE A 366 21.04 -13.81 -15.56
N ALA A 367 22.29 -13.86 -15.09
CA ALA A 367 22.65 -13.34 -13.79
C ALA A 367 22.37 -11.85 -13.65
N HIS A 368 22.81 -11.02 -14.61
CA HIS A 368 22.55 -9.58 -14.54
C HIS A 368 21.07 -9.23 -14.70
N VAL A 369 20.32 -9.98 -15.51
CA VAL A 369 18.86 -9.79 -15.62
C VAL A 369 18.16 -10.10 -14.31
N ILE A 370 18.47 -11.23 -13.66
CA ILE A 370 17.87 -11.59 -12.36
C ILE A 370 18.32 -10.65 -11.23
N ASP A 371 19.50 -10.04 -11.33
CA ASP A 371 19.96 -9.05 -10.35
C ASP A 371 19.19 -7.71 -10.47
N LEU A 372 18.78 -7.34 -11.70
CA LEU A 372 17.98 -6.15 -11.99
C LEU A 372 16.50 -6.27 -11.61
N LEU A 373 15.96 -7.50 -11.59
CA LEU A 373 14.56 -7.81 -11.27
C LEU A 373 14.46 -8.26 -9.82
#